data_AF-A0A952WQS5-F1
#
_entry.id   AF-A0A952WQS5-F1
#
_cell.length_a   1.000
_cell.length_b   1.000
_cell.length_c   1.000
_cell.angle_alpha   90.00
_cell.angle_beta   90.00
_cell.angle_gamma   90.00
#
_symmetry.space_group_name_H-M   'P 1'
#
loop_
_entity.id
_entity.type
_entity.pdbx_description
1 polymer ?
#
loop_
_entity_poly.entity_id
_entity_poly.type
_entity_poly.pdbx_seq_one_letter_code
_entity_poly.pdbx_strand_id
1 'polypeptide(L)'
;MNGALTGTIVILISQITAMASAGYPQATGDRQSRFRTWLEREWVDSQSIPDLRGYAIRYVHEIHSTLTPEEAAELRRRIANKPDHPDHHALRLYDQSVASGRPFTIERALFAGGDRRWRWSRFDNAGIDEVMSDQAAWMWFDGRLEISAPDDRGAAGRIAVTQVSTLLPEVARFFSGGMGVARTANLVIDQARLMAADRWTVTATLADKPNSEYVHVFEGTWSDDKGRGFVDHALVYHHGLQRPAVTTDLVDGWKYVPELDRWIAHKIETMNHQGRRERAYRVTAIEPSPAPLPELLKIPSPERPDPIRGELAITSLVDHRTGRVMNQDADGRVVEGRLIKDSPQGAPWRYIGWAALAAIAVGALIYVRRSKVS
;
A
#
# COMPACT_ATOMS: atom_id res chain seq x y z
N MET A 1 41.33 24.93 -12.49
CA MET A 1 41.52 24.09 -13.68
C MET A 1 41.42 22.63 -13.24
N ASN A 2 40.75 21.79 -14.03
CA ASN A 2 40.18 20.46 -13.71
C ASN A 2 38.84 20.60 -12.94
N GLY A 3 37.66 20.21 -13.43
CA GLY A 3 37.31 19.35 -14.56
C GLY A 3 36.42 18.22 -14.03
N ALA A 4 35.11 18.46 -13.89
CA ALA A 4 34.13 17.41 -13.61
C ALA A 4 32.78 17.80 -14.23
N LEU A 5 32.46 17.11 -15.32
CA LEU A 5 31.19 17.12 -16.03
C LEU A 5 30.15 16.38 -15.17
N THR A 6 29.21 17.11 -14.58
CA THR A 6 27.94 16.54 -14.10
C THR A 6 26.88 16.87 -15.14
N GLY A 7 26.62 15.89 -16.03
CA GLY A 7 25.55 15.96 -17.02
C GLY A 7 24.20 15.82 -16.35
N THR A 8 23.52 16.93 -16.12
CA THR A 8 22.09 16.97 -15.76
C THR A 8 21.28 16.82 -17.05
N ILE A 9 20.76 15.62 -17.32
CA ILE A 9 19.75 15.42 -18.36
C ILE A 9 18.42 15.96 -17.79
N VAL A 10 18.10 17.20 -18.12
CA VAL A 10 16.76 17.78 -17.97
C VAL A 10 16.03 17.53 -19.28
N ILE A 11 15.12 16.55 -19.30
CA ILE A 11 14.19 16.39 -20.44
C ILE A 11 13.12 17.47 -20.30
N LEU A 12 13.28 18.54 -21.07
CA LEU A 12 12.30 19.60 -21.26
C LEU A 12 11.16 19.07 -22.14
N ILE A 13 10.01 18.72 -21.57
CA ILE A 13 8.78 18.49 -22.35
C ILE A 13 8.16 19.85 -22.62
N SER A 14 8.50 20.45 -23.76
CA SER A 14 7.90 21.69 -24.25
C SER A 14 7.28 21.47 -25.63
N GLN A 15 5.96 21.64 -25.68
CA GLN A 15 5.11 22.02 -26.81
C GLN A 15 5.54 21.63 -28.24
N ILE A 16 4.88 20.62 -28.80
CA ILE A 16 4.61 20.54 -30.24
C ILE A 16 3.10 20.34 -30.41
N THR A 17 2.39 21.45 -30.56
CA THR A 17 1.03 21.49 -31.11
C THR A 17 1.06 22.45 -32.29
N ALA A 18 1.38 21.95 -33.49
CA ALA A 18 1.05 22.62 -34.75
C ALA A 18 1.13 21.63 -35.94
N MET A 19 -0.06 21.29 -36.44
CA MET A 19 -0.40 21.00 -37.84
C MET A 19 0.51 20.10 -38.68
N ALA A 20 0.15 18.82 -38.73
CA ALA A 20 0.35 17.96 -39.89
C ALA A 20 -0.93 17.13 -40.15
N SER A 21 -1.99 17.81 -40.56
CA SER A 21 -3.19 17.19 -41.15
C SER A 21 -2.91 16.87 -42.62
N ALA A 22 -2.18 15.79 -42.87
CA ALA A 22 -2.07 15.19 -44.21
C ALA A 22 -1.84 13.68 -44.05
N GLY A 23 -2.94 12.91 -44.17
CA GLY A 23 -2.90 11.48 -44.49
C GLY A 23 -2.23 10.54 -43.48
N TYR A 24 -2.70 10.48 -42.23
CA TYR A 24 -2.35 9.35 -41.36
C TYR A 24 -3.29 8.16 -41.61
N PRO A 25 -2.76 6.95 -41.84
CA PRO A 25 -3.56 5.77 -42.16
C PRO A 25 -4.48 5.39 -40.98
N GLN A 26 -5.70 4.98 -41.30
CA GLN A 26 -6.74 4.49 -40.37
C GLN A 26 -6.26 3.37 -39.41
N ALA A 27 -5.11 2.76 -39.65
CA ALA A 27 -4.48 1.77 -38.77
C ALA A 27 -4.15 2.31 -37.36
N THR A 28 -3.98 3.62 -37.19
CA THR A 28 -3.68 4.23 -35.88
C THR A 28 -4.89 4.26 -34.93
N GLY A 29 -6.11 4.36 -35.47
CA GLY A 29 -7.34 4.43 -34.69
C GLY A 29 -7.64 3.13 -33.94
N ASP A 30 -7.43 1.98 -34.60
CA ASP A 30 -7.62 0.66 -33.97
C ASP A 30 -6.61 0.43 -32.84
N ARG A 31 -5.33 0.76 -33.07
CA ARG A 31 -4.27 0.56 -32.08
C ARG A 31 -4.48 1.38 -30.81
N GLN A 32 -4.80 2.67 -30.94
CA GLN A 32 -5.09 3.55 -29.81
C GLN A 32 -6.34 3.10 -29.03
N SER A 33 -7.34 2.54 -29.73
CA SER A 33 -8.53 1.94 -29.13
C SER A 33 -8.17 0.70 -28.30
N ARG A 34 -7.42 -0.26 -28.87
CA ARG A 34 -6.95 -1.47 -28.17
C ARG A 34 -6.14 -1.13 -26.91
N PHE A 35 -5.26 -0.13 -26.99
CA PHE A 35 -4.54 0.38 -25.82
C PHE A 35 -5.47 0.91 -24.74
N ARG A 36 -6.47 1.75 -25.09
CA ARG A 36 -7.41 2.30 -24.10
C ARG A 36 -8.26 1.21 -23.45
N THR A 37 -8.77 0.26 -24.23
CA THR A 37 -9.53 -0.88 -23.70
C THR A 37 -8.69 -1.73 -22.74
N TRP A 38 -7.42 -2.00 -23.08
CA TRP A 38 -6.51 -2.67 -22.16
C TRP A 38 -6.31 -1.85 -20.87
N LEU A 39 -6.01 -0.56 -21.00
CA LEU A 39 -5.71 0.31 -19.87
C LEU A 39 -6.90 0.43 -18.92
N GLU A 40 -8.11 0.62 -19.44
CA GLU A 40 -9.33 0.71 -18.62
C GLU A 40 -9.55 -0.57 -17.81
N ARG A 41 -9.39 -1.73 -18.45
CA ARG A 41 -9.49 -3.03 -17.78
C ARG A 41 -8.39 -3.19 -16.72
N GLU A 42 -7.14 -2.93 -17.09
CA GLU A 42 -5.98 -3.05 -16.18
C GLU A 42 -6.13 -2.10 -14.98
N TRP A 43 -6.60 -0.88 -15.21
CA TRP A 43 -6.84 0.12 -14.18
C TRP A 43 -7.90 -0.33 -13.18
N VAL A 44 -9.01 -0.90 -13.66
CA VAL A 44 -10.07 -1.45 -12.81
C VAL A 44 -9.58 -2.69 -12.06
N ASP A 45 -8.97 -3.64 -12.77
CA ASP A 45 -8.48 -4.89 -12.18
C ASP A 45 -7.41 -4.62 -11.10
N SER A 46 -6.54 -3.64 -11.31
CA SER A 46 -5.47 -3.26 -10.38
C SER A 46 -5.97 -2.78 -9.02
N GLN A 47 -7.24 -2.37 -8.94
CA GLN A 47 -7.87 -1.90 -7.70
C GLN A 47 -8.35 -3.06 -6.82
N SER A 48 -8.16 -4.31 -7.24
CA SER A 48 -8.56 -5.50 -6.48
C SER A 48 -7.37 -6.40 -6.18
N ILE A 49 -7.46 -7.14 -5.07
CA ILE A 49 -6.54 -8.24 -4.79
C ILE A 49 -6.83 -9.36 -5.79
N PRO A 50 -5.83 -9.86 -6.54
CA PRO A 50 -6.06 -10.87 -7.57
C PRO A 50 -6.43 -12.23 -6.95
N ASP A 51 -7.16 -13.03 -7.72
CA ASP A 51 -7.32 -14.46 -7.45
C ASP A 51 -6.08 -15.21 -7.96
N LEU A 52 -5.40 -15.91 -7.06
CA LEU A 52 -4.21 -16.71 -7.35
C LEU A 52 -4.54 -18.18 -7.65
N ARG A 53 -5.82 -18.56 -7.75
CA ARG A 53 -6.29 -19.87 -8.25
C ARG A 53 -5.63 -21.07 -7.56
N GLY A 54 -5.38 -20.96 -6.25
CA GLY A 54 -4.73 -22.01 -5.45
C GLY A 54 -3.19 -21.99 -5.48
N TYR A 55 -2.57 -20.97 -6.06
CA TYR A 55 -1.13 -20.72 -5.98
C TYR A 55 -0.82 -19.62 -4.95
N ALA A 56 0.45 -19.54 -4.59
CA ALA A 56 1.04 -18.54 -3.73
C ALA A 56 2.13 -17.79 -4.50
N ILE A 57 2.26 -16.49 -4.23
CA ILE A 57 3.40 -15.69 -4.70
C ILE A 57 4.30 -15.43 -3.51
N ARG A 58 5.53 -15.92 -3.60
CA ARG A 58 6.59 -15.64 -2.63
C ARG A 58 7.52 -14.60 -3.20
N TYR A 59 7.88 -13.65 -2.36
CA TYR A 59 8.73 -12.56 -2.76
C TYR A 59 9.52 -12.03 -1.57
N VAL A 60 10.59 -11.33 -1.91
CA VAL A 60 11.44 -10.64 -0.96
C VAL A 60 11.20 -9.14 -1.10
N HIS A 61 11.09 -8.46 0.04
CA HIS A 61 11.07 -7.02 0.17
C HIS A 61 12.37 -6.60 0.89
N GLU A 62 13.28 -5.97 0.13
CA GLU A 62 14.53 -5.42 0.63
C GLU A 62 14.32 -3.93 0.97
N ILE A 63 14.72 -3.52 2.17
CA ILE A 63 14.74 -2.13 2.62
C ILE A 63 16.21 -1.70 2.70
N HIS A 64 16.55 -0.69 1.91
CA HIS A 64 17.90 -0.14 1.82
C HIS A 64 18.01 1.13 2.67
N SER A 65 19.16 1.30 3.31
CA SER A 65 19.48 2.62 3.85
C SER A 65 19.72 3.59 2.70
N THR A 66 19.09 4.75 2.77
CA THR A 66 19.27 5.84 1.81
C THR A 66 20.33 6.85 2.27
N LEU A 67 20.89 6.70 3.49
CA LEU A 67 21.88 7.61 4.04
C LEU A 67 23.29 7.32 3.52
N THR A 68 24.05 8.37 3.22
CA THR A 68 25.51 8.25 3.05
C THR A 68 26.21 8.17 4.41
N PRO A 69 27.49 7.76 4.47
CA PRO A 69 28.27 7.81 5.70
C PRO A 69 28.31 9.19 6.36
N GLU A 70 28.43 10.25 5.56
CA GLU A 70 28.47 11.64 6.02
C GLU A 70 27.12 12.05 6.62
N GLU A 71 26.03 11.76 5.91
CA GLU A 71 24.66 12.04 6.37
C GLU A 71 24.33 11.25 7.65
N ALA A 72 24.75 9.99 7.75
CA ALA A 72 24.58 9.19 8.96
C ALA A 72 25.39 9.75 10.13
N ALA A 73 26.62 10.22 9.90
CA ALA A 73 27.43 10.86 10.94
C ALA A 73 26.82 12.17 11.43
N GLU A 74 26.28 12.98 10.51
CA GLU A 74 25.53 14.18 10.87
C GLU A 74 24.26 13.86 11.65
N LEU A 75 23.50 12.87 11.20
CA LEU A 75 22.27 12.44 11.84
C LEU A 75 22.54 11.97 13.28
N ARG A 76 23.59 11.17 13.51
CA ARG A 76 24.04 10.76 14.85
C ARG A 76 24.27 11.96 15.77
N ARG A 77 24.99 12.99 15.30
CA ARG A 77 25.23 14.21 16.09
C ARG A 77 23.92 14.94 16.41
N ARG A 78 23.00 15.03 15.46
CA ARG A 78 21.72 15.74 15.61
C ARG A 78 20.78 15.10 16.63
N ILE A 79 20.81 13.78 16.76
CA ILE A 79 19.86 13.00 17.60
C ILE A 79 20.46 12.44 18.89
N ALA A 80 21.76 12.64 19.14
CA ALA A 80 22.50 12.03 20.26
C ALA A 80 21.80 12.14 21.63
N ASN A 81 21.17 13.28 21.90
CA ASN A 81 20.48 13.57 23.18
C ASN A 81 18.95 13.63 23.03
N LYS A 82 18.40 12.94 22.02
CA LYS A 82 16.97 12.98 21.68
C LYS A 82 16.45 11.56 21.49
N PRO A 83 16.16 10.81 22.58
CA PRO A 83 15.75 9.40 22.49
C PRO A 83 14.50 9.19 21.63
N ASP A 84 13.57 10.13 21.63
CA ASP A 84 12.31 10.03 20.89
C ASP A 84 12.38 10.62 19.47
N HIS A 85 13.58 10.87 18.94
CA HIS A 85 13.71 11.45 17.59
C HIS A 85 13.24 10.45 16.51
N PRO A 86 12.35 10.84 15.58
CA PRO A 86 11.79 9.90 14.59
C PRO A 86 12.85 9.25 13.69
N ASP A 87 13.93 9.98 13.40
CA ASP A 87 15.03 9.49 12.54
C ASP A 87 15.91 8.37 13.15
N HIS A 88 15.71 7.98 14.41
CA HIS A 88 16.42 6.81 14.97
C HIS A 88 16.21 5.55 14.12
N HIS A 89 15.05 5.43 13.49
CA HIS A 89 14.76 4.32 12.58
C HIS A 89 15.70 4.29 11.36
N ALA A 90 15.90 5.44 10.70
CA ALA A 90 16.75 5.54 9.51
C ALA A 90 18.22 5.24 9.86
N LEU A 91 18.68 5.71 11.02
CA LEU A 91 20.01 5.41 11.50
C LEU A 91 20.19 3.92 11.84
N ARG A 92 19.20 3.30 12.49
CA ARG A 92 19.22 1.85 12.77
C ARG A 92 19.31 1.02 11.50
N LEU A 93 18.55 1.37 10.46
CA LEU A 93 18.64 0.71 9.16
C LEU A 93 20.02 0.89 8.51
N TYR A 94 20.61 2.09 8.60
CA TYR A 94 21.98 2.34 8.14
C TYR A 94 22.99 1.46 8.88
N ASP A 95 22.98 1.48 10.21
CA ASP A 95 23.91 0.72 11.05
C ASP A 95 23.81 -0.78 10.81
N GLN A 96 22.58 -1.30 10.72
CA GLN A 96 22.35 -2.71 10.38
C GLN A 96 22.87 -3.06 8.98
N SER A 97 22.67 -2.18 8.00
CA SER A 97 23.14 -2.42 6.64
C SER A 97 24.66 -2.42 6.53
N VAL A 98 25.34 -1.48 7.21
CA VAL A 98 26.81 -1.43 7.28
C VAL A 98 27.37 -2.64 8.01
N ALA A 99 26.78 -3.04 9.14
CA ALA A 99 27.26 -4.17 9.93
C ALA A 99 27.10 -5.51 9.20
N SER A 100 26.01 -5.71 8.46
CA SER A 100 25.72 -6.97 7.76
C SER A 100 26.23 -7.02 6.31
N GLY A 101 26.56 -5.86 5.72
CA GLY A 101 26.85 -5.73 4.29
C GLY A 101 25.65 -6.02 3.37
N ARG A 102 24.44 -6.08 3.91
CA ARG A 102 23.21 -6.46 3.20
C ARG A 102 22.06 -5.50 3.55
N PRO A 103 21.03 -5.34 2.69
CA PRO A 103 19.81 -4.64 3.08
C PRO A 103 19.04 -5.42 4.14
N PHE A 104 18.07 -4.75 4.79
CA PHE A 104 17.10 -5.46 5.62
C PHE A 104 16.14 -6.21 4.71
N THR A 105 16.05 -7.54 4.87
CA THR A 105 15.31 -8.41 3.96
C THR A 105 14.12 -9.00 4.67
N ILE A 106 12.94 -8.85 4.06
CA ILE A 106 11.67 -9.42 4.55
C ILE A 106 11.16 -10.41 3.51
N GLU A 107 11.05 -11.68 3.87
CA GLU A 107 10.38 -12.68 3.05
C GLU A 107 8.86 -12.62 3.27
N ARG A 108 8.12 -12.65 2.16
CA ARG A 108 6.66 -12.58 2.15
C ARG A 108 6.04 -13.65 1.26
N ALA A 109 4.82 -14.07 1.61
CA ALA A 109 3.97 -14.87 0.74
C ALA A 109 2.57 -14.29 0.69
N LEU A 110 1.97 -14.26 -0.50
CA LEU A 110 0.57 -13.94 -0.71
C LEU A 110 -0.19 -15.18 -1.18
N PHE A 111 -1.32 -15.43 -0.53
CA PHE A 111 -2.35 -16.38 -0.95
C PHE A 111 -3.63 -15.58 -1.13
N ALA A 112 -4.29 -15.67 -2.28
CA ALA A 112 -5.46 -14.84 -2.52
C ALA A 112 -6.48 -15.47 -3.47
N GLY A 113 -7.74 -15.11 -3.26
CA GLY A 113 -8.93 -15.47 -4.02
C GLY A 113 -9.89 -14.28 -4.14
N GLY A 114 -9.36 -13.06 -4.18
CA GLY A 114 -10.09 -11.79 -4.21
C GLY A 114 -9.96 -10.93 -2.93
N ASP A 115 -10.56 -9.74 -2.97
CA ASP A 115 -10.53 -8.73 -1.90
C ASP A 115 -10.94 -9.20 -0.50
N ARG A 116 -11.83 -10.20 -0.43
CA ARG A 116 -12.37 -10.74 0.83
C ARG A 116 -11.73 -12.06 1.26
N ARG A 117 -10.77 -12.58 0.49
CA ARG A 117 -10.18 -13.89 0.72
C ARG A 117 -8.70 -13.84 0.38
N TRP A 118 -7.89 -13.45 1.35
CA TRP A 118 -6.45 -13.41 1.19
C TRP A 118 -5.73 -13.61 2.52
N ARG A 119 -4.49 -14.09 2.43
CA ARG A 119 -3.53 -14.18 3.51
C ARG A 119 -2.21 -13.64 3.02
N TRP A 120 -1.64 -12.74 3.80
CA TRP A 120 -0.34 -12.14 3.56
C TRP A 120 0.57 -12.44 4.75
N SER A 121 1.58 -13.25 4.49
CA SER A 121 2.48 -13.79 5.51
C SER A 121 3.88 -13.20 5.38
N ARG A 122 4.51 -12.91 6.51
CA ARG A 122 5.87 -12.37 6.68
C ARG A 122 6.71 -13.37 7.47
N PHE A 123 7.85 -13.80 6.94
CA PHE A 123 8.66 -14.90 7.49
C PHE A 123 9.96 -14.46 8.19
N ASP A 124 10.03 -13.20 8.62
CA ASP A 124 11.16 -12.75 9.44
C ASP A 124 10.93 -13.02 10.94
N ASN A 125 11.86 -12.60 11.79
CA ASN A 125 11.90 -12.93 13.22
C ASN A 125 10.61 -12.58 13.99
N ALA A 126 9.86 -11.57 13.55
CA ALA A 126 8.61 -11.18 14.22
C ALA A 126 7.43 -12.08 13.84
N GLY A 127 7.48 -12.70 12.65
CA GLY A 127 6.40 -13.53 12.10
C GLY A 127 5.06 -12.79 12.08
N ILE A 128 4.69 -12.17 10.96
CA ILE A 128 3.40 -11.48 10.84
C ILE A 128 2.52 -12.23 9.85
N ASP A 129 1.29 -12.53 10.22
CA ASP A 129 0.25 -12.96 9.29
C ASP A 129 -0.93 -12.00 9.34
N GLU A 130 -1.36 -11.56 8.17
CA GLU A 130 -2.54 -10.73 7.97
C GLU A 130 -3.52 -11.51 7.09
N VAL A 131 -4.75 -11.67 7.55
CA VAL A 131 -5.72 -12.56 6.89
C VAL A 131 -7.09 -11.92 6.81
N MET A 132 -7.69 -12.02 5.64
CA MET A 132 -9.06 -11.66 5.36
C MET A 132 -9.81 -12.87 4.83
N SER A 133 -10.96 -13.15 5.42
CA SER A 133 -11.91 -14.18 4.98
C SER A 133 -13.33 -13.59 5.00
N ASP A 134 -14.28 -14.33 4.42
CA ASP A 134 -15.69 -13.94 4.48
C ASP A 134 -16.25 -13.91 5.92
N GLN A 135 -15.61 -14.60 6.87
CA GLN A 135 -16.09 -14.75 8.25
C GLN A 135 -15.38 -13.86 9.27
N ALA A 136 -14.12 -13.52 9.02
CA ALA A 136 -13.26 -12.77 9.93
C ALA A 136 -12.08 -12.16 9.18
N ALA A 137 -11.59 -11.05 9.71
CA ALA A 137 -10.21 -10.63 9.50
C ALA A 137 -9.41 -10.96 10.76
N TRP A 138 -8.18 -11.43 10.60
CA TRP A 138 -7.31 -11.67 11.75
C TRP A 138 -5.86 -11.30 11.44
N MET A 139 -5.13 -10.99 12.49
CA MET A 139 -3.70 -10.70 12.45
C MET A 139 -2.99 -11.47 13.55
N TRP A 140 -1.88 -12.11 13.20
CA TRP A 140 -0.99 -12.72 14.18
C TRP A 140 0.38 -12.05 14.12
N PHE A 141 0.91 -11.64 15.26
CA PHE A 141 2.26 -11.08 15.40
C PHE A 141 2.77 -11.26 16.83
N ASP A 142 4.02 -11.67 17.01
CA ASP A 142 4.68 -11.73 18.34
C ASP A 142 3.83 -12.43 19.43
N GLY A 143 3.22 -13.57 19.08
CA GLY A 143 2.35 -14.35 19.97
C GLY A 143 0.97 -13.75 20.26
N ARG A 144 0.64 -12.59 19.68
CA ARG A 144 -0.67 -11.96 19.76
C ARG A 144 -1.52 -12.29 18.55
N LEU A 145 -2.75 -12.75 18.78
CA LEU A 145 -3.77 -12.99 17.77
C LEU A 145 -4.91 -11.97 17.95
N GLU A 146 -5.14 -11.14 16.95
CA GLU A 146 -6.27 -10.21 16.91
C GLU A 146 -7.28 -10.66 15.86
N ILE A 147 -8.57 -10.60 16.19
CA ILE A 147 -9.66 -11.06 15.31
C ILE A 147 -10.75 -10.00 15.29
N SER A 148 -11.20 -9.62 14.09
CA SER A 148 -12.31 -8.71 13.88
C SER A 148 -13.32 -9.27 12.88
N ALA A 149 -14.50 -8.66 12.82
CA ALA A 149 -15.40 -8.90 11.69
C ALA A 149 -14.76 -8.32 10.41
N PRO A 150 -14.99 -8.92 9.23
CA PRO A 150 -14.37 -8.47 7.99
C PRO A 150 -14.79 -7.05 7.60
N ASP A 151 -16.00 -6.64 8.00
CA ASP A 151 -16.58 -5.33 7.69
C ASP A 151 -16.58 -4.38 8.90
N ASP A 152 -15.85 -4.71 9.97
CA ASP A 152 -15.71 -3.80 11.11
C ASP A 152 -15.00 -2.52 10.65
N ARG A 153 -15.54 -1.35 11.03
CA ARG A 153 -14.97 -0.02 10.75
C ARG A 153 -14.51 0.70 12.02
N GLY A 154 -14.65 0.08 13.19
CA GLY A 154 -14.20 0.60 14.47
C GLY A 154 -12.68 0.54 14.62
N ALA A 155 -12.18 0.76 15.85
CA ALA A 155 -10.76 0.66 16.16
C ALA A 155 -10.18 -0.72 15.77
N ALA A 156 -10.95 -1.78 15.94
CA ALA A 156 -10.63 -3.15 15.51
C ALA A 156 -10.69 -3.32 13.98
N GLY A 157 -11.66 -2.68 13.34
CA GLY A 157 -11.80 -2.61 11.88
C GLY A 157 -10.63 -1.96 11.14
N ARG A 158 -9.82 -1.16 11.85
CA ARG A 158 -8.57 -0.61 11.31
C ARG A 158 -7.61 -1.70 10.91
N ILE A 159 -7.65 -2.89 11.51
CA ILE A 159 -6.84 -4.04 11.10
C ILE A 159 -7.14 -4.34 9.61
N ALA A 160 -8.38 -4.72 9.29
CA ALA A 160 -8.79 -5.03 7.92
C ALA A 160 -8.52 -3.89 6.91
N VAL A 161 -8.88 -2.65 7.25
CA VAL A 161 -8.72 -1.50 6.34
C VAL A 161 -7.25 -1.12 6.13
N THR A 162 -6.44 -1.12 7.19
CA THR A 162 -5.00 -0.79 7.12
C THR A 162 -4.24 -1.88 6.37
N GLN A 163 -4.63 -3.15 6.55
CA GLN A 163 -4.02 -4.26 5.83
C GLN A 163 -4.28 -4.15 4.32
N VAL A 164 -5.53 -3.94 3.86
CA VAL A 164 -5.81 -3.80 2.42
C VAL A 164 -5.08 -2.61 1.80
N SER A 165 -5.04 -1.47 2.51
CA SER A 165 -4.35 -0.26 2.02
C SER A 165 -2.83 -0.40 1.97
N THR A 166 -2.24 -1.33 2.73
CA THR A 166 -0.80 -1.64 2.68
C THR A 166 -0.52 -2.73 1.63
N LEU A 167 -1.33 -3.80 1.64
CA LEU A 167 -1.18 -4.96 0.77
C LEU A 167 -1.39 -4.60 -0.70
N LEU A 168 -2.49 -3.91 -1.02
CA LEU A 168 -2.91 -3.72 -2.41
C LEU A 168 -1.86 -2.98 -3.25
N PRO A 169 -1.28 -1.84 -2.81
CA PRO A 169 -0.23 -1.19 -3.57
C PRO A 169 1.01 -2.07 -3.77
N GLU A 170 1.39 -2.87 -2.77
CA GLU A 170 2.53 -3.78 -2.86
C GLU A 170 2.29 -4.91 -3.85
N VAL A 171 1.10 -5.51 -3.83
CA VAL A 171 0.71 -6.56 -4.77
C VAL A 171 0.56 -6.02 -6.19
N ALA A 172 -0.07 -4.86 -6.34
CA ALA A 172 -0.29 -4.24 -7.65
C ALA A 172 1.01 -3.90 -8.39
N ARG A 173 2.15 -3.72 -7.70
CA ARG A 173 3.47 -3.59 -8.35
C ARG A 173 3.79 -4.80 -9.24
N PHE A 174 3.46 -6.00 -8.80
CA PHE A 174 3.74 -7.23 -9.54
C PHE A 174 2.79 -7.42 -10.72
N PHE A 175 1.50 -7.10 -10.57
CA PHE A 175 0.50 -7.42 -11.59
C PHE A 175 0.27 -6.30 -12.62
N SER A 176 0.29 -5.05 -12.16
CA SER A 176 -0.10 -3.87 -12.94
C SER A 176 0.92 -2.73 -12.86
N GLY A 177 2.15 -3.02 -12.42
CA GLY A 177 3.22 -2.02 -12.32
C GLY A 177 2.91 -0.88 -11.35
N GLY A 178 2.08 -1.14 -10.34
CA GLY A 178 1.76 -0.18 -9.29
C GLY A 178 0.46 0.60 -9.48
N MET A 179 -0.30 0.36 -10.55
CA MET A 179 -1.56 1.08 -10.81
C MET A 179 -2.61 0.91 -9.69
N GLY A 180 -2.51 -0.13 -8.85
CA GLY A 180 -3.43 -0.35 -7.73
C GLY A 180 -3.42 0.75 -6.66
N VAL A 181 -2.42 1.63 -6.67
CA VAL A 181 -2.44 2.88 -5.90
C VAL A 181 -3.66 3.75 -6.20
N ALA A 182 -4.30 3.57 -7.37
CA ALA A 182 -5.53 4.24 -7.74
C ALA A 182 -6.65 4.06 -6.71
N ARG A 183 -6.79 2.87 -6.11
CA ARG A 183 -7.80 2.64 -5.07
C ARG A 183 -7.44 3.33 -3.77
N THR A 184 -6.19 3.21 -3.32
CA THR A 184 -5.77 3.71 -2.00
C THR A 184 -5.64 5.23 -1.96
N ALA A 185 -5.23 5.84 -3.07
CA ALA A 185 -5.09 7.29 -3.21
C ALA A 185 -6.29 7.94 -3.91
N ASN A 186 -7.33 7.18 -4.28
CA ASN A 186 -8.51 7.67 -4.99
C ASN A 186 -8.13 8.44 -6.29
N LEU A 187 -7.31 7.81 -7.13
CA LEU A 187 -6.84 8.41 -8.38
C LEU A 187 -7.80 8.15 -9.54
N VAL A 188 -7.89 9.14 -10.42
CA VAL A 188 -8.53 9.05 -11.73
C VAL A 188 -7.51 9.35 -12.82
N ILE A 189 -7.66 8.70 -13.96
CA ILE A 189 -6.84 8.97 -15.13
C ILE A 189 -7.22 10.35 -15.69
N ASP A 190 -6.26 11.26 -15.71
CA ASP A 190 -6.39 12.57 -16.37
C ASP A 190 -6.06 12.45 -17.86
N GLN A 191 -4.94 11.79 -18.18
CA GLN A 191 -4.47 11.64 -19.56
C GLN A 191 -3.92 10.24 -19.81
N ALA A 192 -4.19 9.70 -20.99
CA ALA A 192 -3.60 8.45 -21.47
C ALA A 192 -3.25 8.57 -22.95
N ARG A 193 -2.00 8.29 -23.30
CA ARG A 193 -1.48 8.46 -24.66
C ARG A 193 -0.60 7.27 -25.05
N LEU A 194 -0.88 6.67 -26.20
CA LEU A 194 0.07 5.80 -26.89
C LEU A 194 0.90 6.68 -27.82
N MET A 195 2.20 6.68 -27.62
CA MET A 195 3.18 7.48 -28.35
C MET A 195 3.82 6.65 -29.47
N ALA A 196 4.75 7.26 -30.21
CA ALA A 196 5.58 6.56 -31.18
C ALA A 196 6.50 5.53 -30.49
N ALA A 197 7.04 4.60 -31.29
CA ALA A 197 7.93 3.53 -30.81
C ALA A 197 7.35 2.69 -29.66
N ASP A 198 6.03 2.50 -29.69
CA ASP A 198 5.27 1.63 -28.79
C ASP A 198 5.32 2.07 -27.33
N ARG A 199 5.77 3.30 -27.05
CA ARG A 199 5.78 3.87 -25.71
C ARG A 199 4.40 4.37 -25.35
N TRP A 200 4.00 4.27 -24.09
CA TRP A 200 2.79 4.90 -23.60
C TRP A 200 3.03 5.63 -22.28
N THR A 201 2.17 6.60 -22.01
CA THR A 201 2.14 7.35 -20.76
C THR A 201 0.70 7.49 -20.27
N VAL A 202 0.52 7.38 -18.96
CA VAL A 202 -0.73 7.63 -18.25
C VAL A 202 -0.46 8.56 -17.10
N THR A 203 -1.22 9.64 -17.00
CA THR A 203 -1.19 10.59 -15.89
C THR A 203 -2.47 10.44 -15.10
N ALA A 204 -2.35 10.31 -13.78
CA ALA A 204 -3.47 10.20 -12.87
C ALA A 204 -3.34 11.20 -11.71
N THR A 205 -4.47 11.72 -11.25
CA THR A 205 -4.58 12.74 -10.20
C THR A 205 -5.65 12.35 -9.19
N LEU A 206 -5.68 13.02 -8.04
CA LEU A 206 -6.72 12.81 -7.02
C LEU A 206 -8.10 13.18 -7.56
N ALA A 207 -9.08 12.28 -7.47
CA ALA A 207 -10.44 12.50 -7.96
C ALA A 207 -11.17 13.64 -7.24
N ASP A 208 -10.93 13.78 -5.94
CA ASP A 208 -11.50 14.83 -5.09
C ASP A 208 -10.73 16.15 -5.15
N LYS A 209 -9.51 16.14 -5.73
CA LYS A 209 -8.62 17.30 -5.83
C LYS A 209 -7.88 17.32 -7.18
N PRO A 210 -8.59 17.52 -8.30
CA PRO A 210 -7.99 17.46 -9.63
C PRO A 210 -6.94 18.55 -9.89
N ASN A 211 -7.02 19.68 -9.18
CA ASN A 211 -6.02 20.76 -9.24
C ASN A 211 -4.87 20.59 -8.23
N SER A 212 -4.77 19.43 -7.57
CA SER A 212 -3.65 19.17 -6.68
C SER A 212 -2.37 18.99 -7.49
N GLU A 213 -1.25 19.40 -6.89
CA GLU A 213 0.08 19.12 -7.43
C GLU A 213 0.50 17.64 -7.26
N TYR A 214 -0.40 16.80 -6.75
CA TYR A 214 -0.20 15.37 -6.55
C TYR A 214 -0.53 14.62 -7.84
N VAL A 215 0.50 14.10 -8.51
CA VAL A 215 0.39 13.46 -9.81
C VAL A 215 1.10 12.12 -9.79
N HIS A 216 0.45 11.10 -10.31
CA HIS A 216 1.05 9.81 -10.63
C HIS A 216 1.23 9.72 -12.14
N VAL A 217 2.43 9.31 -12.57
CA VAL A 217 2.72 9.05 -13.97
C VAL A 217 3.13 7.60 -14.11
N PHE A 218 2.47 6.88 -15.00
CA PHE A 218 2.84 5.52 -15.40
C PHE A 218 3.35 5.57 -16.82
N GLU A 219 4.51 4.98 -17.06
CA GLU A 219 5.12 4.89 -18.37
C GLU A 219 5.47 3.46 -18.69
N GLY A 220 5.40 3.11 -19.97
CA GLY A 220 5.63 1.74 -20.37
C GLY A 220 5.77 1.52 -21.86
N THR A 221 5.78 0.24 -22.21
CA THR A 221 5.82 -0.24 -23.60
C THR A 221 4.53 -1.01 -23.92
N TRP A 222 3.99 -0.80 -25.10
CA TRP A 222 2.84 -1.51 -25.67
C TRP A 222 3.34 -2.66 -26.53
N SER A 223 2.71 -3.82 -26.43
CA SER A 223 2.99 -4.97 -27.26
C SER A 223 1.74 -5.33 -28.04
N ASP A 224 1.80 -5.18 -29.36
CA ASP A 224 0.69 -5.57 -30.24
C ASP A 224 0.50 -7.09 -30.29
N ASP A 225 1.57 -7.87 -30.18
CA ASP A 225 1.52 -9.33 -30.21
C ASP A 225 0.88 -9.92 -28.94
N LYS A 226 1.08 -9.29 -27.78
CA LYS A 226 0.43 -9.68 -26.52
C LYS A 226 -0.88 -8.93 -26.28
N GLY A 227 -1.17 -7.90 -27.08
CA GLY A 227 -2.35 -7.05 -26.91
C GLY A 227 -2.41 -6.36 -25.55
N ARG A 228 -1.26 -5.98 -24.98
CA ARG A 228 -1.19 -5.34 -23.65
C ARG A 228 -0.04 -4.35 -23.51
N GLY A 229 -0.15 -3.47 -22.52
CA GLY A 229 0.95 -2.65 -22.03
C GLY A 229 1.71 -3.32 -20.90
N PHE A 230 3.00 -2.98 -20.80
CA PHE A 230 3.91 -3.33 -19.72
C PHE A 230 4.40 -2.03 -19.11
N VAL A 231 4.20 -1.85 -17.81
CA VAL A 231 4.71 -0.68 -17.09
C VAL A 231 6.21 -0.87 -16.87
N ASP A 232 6.99 0.16 -17.21
CA ASP A 232 8.42 0.22 -16.94
C ASP A 232 8.72 1.17 -15.77
N HIS A 233 7.93 2.25 -15.63
CA HIS A 233 8.10 3.25 -14.59
C HIS A 233 6.76 3.66 -13.99
N ALA A 234 6.72 3.80 -12.67
CA ALA A 234 5.67 4.53 -11.96
C ALA A 234 6.30 5.65 -11.13
N LEU A 235 5.91 6.89 -11.38
CA LEU A 235 6.50 8.09 -10.79
C LEU A 235 5.45 8.83 -9.98
N VAL A 236 5.86 9.32 -8.80
CA VAL A 236 5.01 10.11 -7.90
C VAL A 236 5.56 11.51 -7.76
N TYR A 237 4.73 12.52 -8.02
CA TYR A 237 5.03 13.93 -7.87
C TYR A 237 4.10 14.54 -6.82
N HIS A 238 4.64 15.31 -5.87
CA HIS A 238 3.83 16.05 -4.87
C HIS A 238 3.69 17.54 -5.19
N HIS A 239 4.50 18.05 -6.11
CA HIS A 239 4.64 19.48 -6.43
C HIS A 239 4.56 19.74 -7.95
N GLY A 240 3.73 18.94 -8.63
CA GLY A 240 3.56 18.95 -10.07
C GLY A 240 4.75 18.37 -10.84
N LEU A 241 4.61 18.28 -12.15
CA LEU A 241 5.59 17.64 -13.05
C LEU A 241 6.88 18.47 -13.26
N GLN A 242 6.91 19.71 -12.76
CA GLN A 242 8.08 20.60 -12.86
C GLN A 242 9.13 20.33 -11.76
N ARG A 243 8.79 19.51 -10.77
CA ARG A 243 9.70 19.09 -9.71
C ARG A 243 10.13 17.64 -9.93
N PRO A 244 11.30 17.22 -9.42
CA PRO A 244 11.68 15.82 -9.44
C PRO A 244 10.60 14.94 -8.78
N ALA A 245 10.42 13.73 -9.30
CA ALA A 245 9.58 12.74 -8.65
C ALA A 245 10.10 12.49 -7.23
N VAL A 246 9.18 12.41 -6.28
CA VAL A 246 9.48 12.07 -4.88
C VAL A 246 9.89 10.59 -4.79
N THR A 247 9.25 9.78 -5.62
CA THR A 247 9.45 8.34 -5.70
C THR A 247 9.37 7.89 -7.15
N THR A 248 10.23 6.94 -7.53
CA THR A 248 10.21 6.27 -8.83
C THR A 248 10.31 4.77 -8.62
N ASP A 249 9.27 4.04 -9.02
CA ASP A 249 9.29 2.58 -9.10
C ASP A 249 9.75 2.17 -10.51
N LEU A 250 10.87 1.46 -10.59
CA LEU A 250 11.39 0.82 -11.81
C LEU A 250 10.86 -0.61 -11.85
N VAL A 251 10.10 -0.96 -12.88
CA VAL A 251 9.41 -2.26 -13.01
C VAL A 251 10.04 -3.07 -14.14
N ASP A 252 10.44 -4.30 -13.85
CA ASP A 252 11.18 -5.15 -14.80
C ASP A 252 10.84 -6.64 -14.66
N GLY A 253 11.25 -7.44 -15.63
CA GLY A 253 11.17 -8.89 -15.61
C GLY A 253 9.74 -9.40 -15.74
N TRP A 254 8.92 -8.75 -16.56
CA TRP A 254 7.57 -9.21 -16.87
C TRP A 254 7.59 -10.61 -17.50
N LYS A 255 6.94 -11.57 -16.83
CA LYS A 255 6.79 -12.95 -17.33
C LYS A 255 5.33 -13.36 -17.28
N TYR A 256 4.89 -14.07 -18.31
CA TYR A 256 3.57 -14.68 -18.31
C TYR A 256 3.62 -15.97 -17.47
N VAL A 257 2.67 -16.10 -16.56
CA VAL A 257 2.54 -17.20 -15.63
C VAL A 257 1.25 -17.94 -15.98
N PRO A 258 1.33 -19.04 -16.75
CA PRO A 258 0.16 -19.74 -17.29
C PRO A 258 -0.84 -20.19 -16.23
N GLU A 259 -0.34 -20.63 -15.07
CA GLU A 259 -1.15 -21.13 -13.95
C GLU A 259 -2.11 -20.05 -13.42
N LEU A 260 -1.70 -18.78 -13.51
CA LEU A 260 -2.48 -17.63 -13.09
C LEU A 260 -3.20 -16.94 -14.26
N ASP A 261 -2.85 -17.29 -15.50
CA ASP A 261 -3.24 -16.57 -16.72
C ASP A 261 -2.96 -15.06 -16.61
N ARG A 262 -1.78 -14.73 -16.08
CA ARG A 262 -1.39 -13.34 -15.81
C ARG A 262 0.08 -13.09 -16.10
N TRP A 263 0.37 -11.86 -16.47
CA TRP A 263 1.74 -11.36 -16.50
C TRP A 263 2.12 -10.81 -15.13
N ILE A 264 3.33 -11.12 -14.68
CA ILE A 264 3.86 -10.72 -13.38
C ILE A 264 5.24 -10.11 -13.59
N ALA A 265 5.47 -8.91 -13.07
CA ALA A 265 6.79 -8.30 -12.94
C ALA A 265 7.57 -9.03 -11.84
N HIS A 266 8.79 -9.47 -12.12
CA HIS A 266 9.60 -10.20 -11.15
C HIS A 266 10.50 -9.31 -10.30
N LYS A 267 10.75 -8.07 -10.74
CA LYS A 267 11.64 -7.13 -10.04
C LYS A 267 11.04 -5.74 -10.06
N ILE A 268 10.96 -5.10 -8.89
CA ILE A 268 10.63 -3.69 -8.76
C ILE A 268 11.67 -3.03 -7.87
N GLU A 269 12.19 -1.87 -8.27
CA GLU A 269 13.11 -1.06 -7.46
C GLU A 269 12.50 0.32 -7.23
N THR A 270 12.34 0.69 -5.97
CA THR A 270 11.86 2.02 -5.57
C THR A 270 13.05 2.92 -5.29
N MET A 271 13.12 4.02 -6.03
CA MET A 271 14.14 5.06 -5.90
C MET A 271 13.52 6.28 -5.20
N ASN A 272 14.27 6.91 -4.30
CA ASN A 272 13.89 8.19 -3.71
C ASN A 272 14.18 9.36 -4.67
N HIS A 273 13.78 10.57 -4.29
CA HIS A 273 14.02 11.80 -5.05
C HIS A 273 15.50 12.12 -5.36
N GLN A 274 16.45 11.47 -4.69
CA GLN A 274 17.90 11.62 -4.94
C GLN A 274 18.44 10.52 -5.88
N GLY A 275 17.57 9.66 -6.42
CA GLY A 275 17.97 8.52 -7.23
C GLY A 275 18.69 7.42 -6.43
N ARG A 276 18.50 7.37 -5.11
CA ARG A 276 19.02 6.28 -4.26
C ARG A 276 17.93 5.23 -4.08
N ARG A 277 18.32 3.97 -4.20
CA ARG A 277 17.40 2.84 -3.99
C ARG A 277 16.99 2.79 -2.53
N GLU A 278 15.69 2.89 -2.28
CA GLU A 278 15.08 2.80 -0.96
C GLU A 278 14.52 1.40 -0.71
N ARG A 279 13.89 0.79 -1.74
CA ARG A 279 13.27 -0.53 -1.64
C ARG A 279 13.53 -1.35 -2.88
N ALA A 280 13.51 -2.67 -2.73
CA ALA A 280 13.40 -3.60 -3.85
C ALA A 280 12.44 -4.73 -3.53
N TYR A 281 11.65 -5.12 -4.52
CA TYR A 281 10.72 -6.23 -4.45
C TYR A 281 11.10 -7.26 -5.50
N ARG A 282 11.25 -8.53 -5.11
CA ARG A 282 11.63 -9.61 -6.02
C ARG A 282 10.78 -10.83 -5.82
N VAL A 283 10.08 -11.26 -6.87
CA VAL A 283 9.36 -12.55 -6.87
C VAL A 283 10.39 -13.67 -6.85
N THR A 284 10.35 -14.48 -5.80
CA THR A 284 11.27 -15.60 -5.59
C THR A 284 10.66 -16.93 -6.00
N ALA A 285 9.34 -17.10 -5.84
CA ALA A 285 8.63 -18.27 -6.29
C ALA A 285 7.16 -17.97 -6.58
N ILE A 286 6.60 -18.74 -7.51
CA ILE A 286 5.16 -18.89 -7.70
C ILE A 286 4.89 -20.39 -7.63
N GLU A 287 4.22 -20.83 -6.59
CA GLU A 287 4.11 -22.25 -6.26
C GLU A 287 2.69 -22.62 -5.81
N PRO A 288 2.25 -23.88 -5.97
CA PRO A 288 0.99 -24.32 -5.42
C PRO A 288 0.89 -24.03 -3.92
N SER A 289 -0.29 -23.60 -3.47
CA SER A 289 -0.54 -23.35 -2.05
C SER A 289 -0.40 -24.65 -1.24
N PRO A 290 0.16 -24.61 -0.02
CA PRO A 290 0.35 -25.80 0.80
C PRO A 290 -0.98 -26.41 1.29
N ALA A 291 -2.06 -25.63 1.26
CA ALA A 291 -3.42 -26.07 1.56
C ALA A 291 -4.43 -25.28 0.71
N PRO A 292 -5.67 -25.77 0.54
CA PRO A 292 -6.74 -25.00 -0.09
C PRO A 292 -6.94 -23.65 0.62
N LEU A 293 -7.20 -22.59 -0.14
CA LEU A 293 -7.35 -21.24 0.41
C LEU A 293 -8.31 -21.16 1.60
N PRO A 294 -9.51 -21.79 1.60
CA PRO A 294 -10.40 -21.75 2.77
C PRO A 294 -9.77 -22.29 4.07
N GLU A 295 -8.81 -23.21 3.99
CA GLU A 295 -8.08 -23.72 5.16
C GLU A 295 -7.04 -22.70 5.65
N LEU A 296 -6.30 -22.08 4.73
CA LEU A 296 -5.28 -21.06 5.03
C LEU A 296 -5.86 -19.81 5.72
N LEU A 297 -7.15 -19.54 5.52
CA LEU A 297 -7.84 -18.38 6.05
C LEU A 297 -8.47 -18.60 7.43
N LYS A 298 -8.53 -19.84 7.92
CA LYS A 298 -9.12 -20.15 9.23
C LYS A 298 -8.30 -19.54 10.35
N ILE A 299 -8.99 -19.07 11.37
CA ILE A 299 -8.35 -18.61 12.62
C ILE A 299 -7.68 -19.84 13.27
N PRO A 300 -6.37 -19.76 13.59
CA PRO A 300 -5.65 -20.86 14.23
C PRO A 300 -6.11 -21.06 15.68
N SER A 301 -6.05 -22.31 16.16
CA SER A 301 -6.35 -22.69 17.55
C SER A 301 -5.48 -23.88 17.97
N PRO A 302 -5.43 -24.24 19.27
CA PRO A 302 -4.69 -25.43 19.71
C PRO A 302 -5.12 -26.73 19.00
N GLU A 303 -6.40 -26.85 18.65
CA GLU A 303 -6.96 -28.01 17.94
C GLU A 303 -6.84 -27.88 16.41
N ARG A 304 -6.45 -26.71 15.91
CA ARG A 304 -6.27 -26.42 14.49
C ARG A 304 -4.96 -25.66 14.27
N PRO A 305 -3.85 -26.39 14.12
CA PRO A 305 -2.57 -25.82 13.73
C PRO A 305 -2.69 -25.03 12.41
N ASP A 306 -1.86 -24.01 12.29
CA ASP A 306 -1.77 -23.21 11.08
C ASP A 306 -1.09 -24.02 9.95
N PRO A 307 -1.66 -24.12 8.73
CA PRO A 307 -1.07 -24.94 7.67
C PRO A 307 0.30 -24.45 7.15
N ILE A 308 0.69 -23.21 7.45
CA ILE A 308 1.97 -22.64 7.01
C ILE A 308 3.00 -22.69 8.14
N ARG A 309 2.58 -22.32 9.36
CA ARG A 309 3.47 -22.16 10.52
C ARG A 309 3.42 -23.32 11.52
N GLY A 310 2.43 -24.20 11.43
CA GLY A 310 2.16 -25.23 12.43
C GLY A 310 1.50 -24.66 13.68
N GLU A 311 1.91 -25.15 14.85
CA GLU A 311 1.39 -24.67 16.13
C GLU A 311 1.86 -23.24 16.42
N LEU A 312 0.92 -22.33 16.68
CA LEU A 312 1.22 -20.95 17.06
C LEU A 312 1.16 -20.79 18.58
N ALA A 313 2.22 -20.24 19.16
CA ALA A 313 2.21 -19.83 20.56
C ALA A 313 1.36 -18.55 20.70
N ILE A 314 0.07 -18.69 21.04
CA ILE A 314 -0.85 -17.57 21.26
C ILE A 314 -0.84 -17.22 22.74
N THR A 315 -0.04 -16.23 23.12
CA THR A 315 0.03 -15.71 24.50
C THR A 315 -0.96 -14.56 24.72
N SER A 316 -1.46 -13.94 23.66
CA SER A 316 -2.51 -12.91 23.76
C SER A 316 -3.53 -13.10 22.65
N LEU A 317 -4.82 -13.04 22.99
CA LEU A 317 -5.93 -13.12 22.05
C LEU A 317 -6.89 -11.95 22.31
N VAL A 318 -7.23 -11.25 21.24
CA VAL A 318 -8.27 -10.21 21.26
C VAL A 318 -9.27 -10.50 20.14
N ASP A 319 -10.44 -11.03 20.50
CA ASP A 319 -11.55 -11.25 19.55
C ASP A 319 -12.60 -10.15 19.69
N HIS A 320 -12.53 -9.17 18.79
CA HIS A 320 -13.43 -8.03 18.75
C HIS A 320 -14.86 -8.41 18.34
N ARG A 321 -15.07 -9.56 17.69
CA ARG A 321 -16.41 -10.02 17.29
C ARG A 321 -17.23 -10.45 18.51
N THR A 322 -16.58 -11.17 19.41
CA THR A 322 -17.21 -11.71 20.63
C THR A 322 -16.96 -10.82 21.85
N GLY A 323 -16.01 -9.89 21.77
CA GLY A 323 -15.55 -9.09 22.89
C GLY A 323 -14.66 -9.88 23.86
N ARG A 324 -14.15 -11.06 23.47
CA ARG A 324 -13.30 -11.90 24.33
C ARG A 324 -11.86 -11.39 24.30
N VAL A 325 -11.25 -11.34 25.48
CA VAL A 325 -9.80 -11.11 25.63
C VAL A 325 -9.23 -12.26 26.44
N MET A 326 -8.06 -12.74 26.05
CA MET A 326 -7.29 -13.73 26.80
C MET A 326 -5.83 -13.30 26.78
N ASN A 327 -5.18 -13.30 27.93
CA ASN A 327 -3.74 -13.07 28.04
C ASN A 327 -3.13 -14.17 28.88
N GLN A 328 -1.98 -14.65 28.47
CA GLN A 328 -1.15 -15.57 29.22
C GLN A 328 -0.05 -14.74 29.89
N ASP A 329 0.07 -14.84 31.21
CA ASP A 329 1.15 -14.21 31.94
C ASP A 329 2.48 -15.00 31.83
N ALA A 330 3.54 -14.45 32.41
CA ALA A 330 4.88 -15.08 32.39
C ALA A 330 4.93 -16.44 33.08
N ASP A 331 4.00 -16.73 34.00
CA ASP A 331 3.88 -18.01 34.71
C ASP A 331 3.03 -19.03 33.92
N GLY A 332 2.56 -18.64 32.73
CA GLY A 332 1.73 -19.47 31.87
C GLY A 332 0.25 -19.47 32.25
N ARG A 333 -0.19 -18.66 33.22
CA ARG A 333 -1.59 -18.59 33.63
C ARG A 333 -2.38 -17.78 32.64
N VAL A 334 -3.56 -18.29 32.29
CA VAL A 334 -4.47 -17.66 31.35
C VAL A 334 -5.47 -16.79 32.12
N VAL A 335 -5.46 -15.49 31.86
CA VAL A 335 -6.44 -14.52 32.35
C VAL A 335 -7.42 -14.22 31.24
N GLU A 336 -8.68 -14.58 31.44
CA GLU A 336 -9.77 -14.23 30.53
C GLU A 336 -10.46 -12.95 30.97
N GLY A 337 -10.80 -12.12 29.99
CA GLY A 337 -11.51 -10.86 30.18
C GLY A 337 -12.48 -10.59 29.06
N ARG A 338 -13.15 -9.43 29.16
CA ARG A 338 -13.98 -8.89 28.09
C ARG A 338 -13.50 -7.51 27.71
N LEU A 339 -13.52 -7.22 26.41
CA LEU A 339 -13.33 -5.86 25.90
C LEU A 339 -14.43 -4.98 26.48
N ILE A 340 -14.01 -3.92 27.17
CA ILE A 340 -14.90 -2.81 27.47
C ILE A 340 -15.17 -2.15 26.12
N LYS A 341 -16.35 -2.38 25.55
CA LYS A 341 -16.76 -1.64 24.35
C LYS A 341 -16.76 -0.17 24.72
N ASP A 342 -15.89 0.61 24.08
CA ASP A 342 -15.98 2.07 24.16
C ASP A 342 -17.43 2.45 23.92
N SER A 343 -18.00 3.23 24.84
CA SER A 343 -19.36 3.74 24.69
C SER A 343 -19.46 4.39 23.31
N PRO A 344 -20.51 4.10 22.53
CA PRO A 344 -20.60 4.55 21.15
C PRO A 344 -20.26 6.04 21.07
N GLN A 345 -19.17 6.36 20.34
CA GLN A 345 -18.80 7.73 20.03
C GLN A 345 -19.93 8.34 19.20
N GLY A 346 -20.89 8.97 19.88
CA GLY A 346 -22.17 9.37 19.30
C GLY A 346 -23.37 9.18 20.22
N ALA A 347 -23.16 8.91 21.51
CA ALA A 347 -24.27 8.82 22.45
C ALA A 347 -25.11 10.12 22.43
N PRO A 348 -26.44 10.00 22.22
CA PRO A 348 -27.33 11.13 21.92
C PRO A 348 -27.35 12.19 23.03
N TRP A 349 -26.90 11.83 24.24
CA TRP A 349 -26.76 12.77 25.35
C TRP A 349 -25.76 13.90 25.06
N ARG A 350 -24.78 13.73 24.18
CA ARG A 350 -23.90 14.84 23.76
C ARG A 350 -24.69 15.90 22.99
N TYR A 351 -25.60 15.47 22.10
CA TYR A 351 -26.48 16.39 21.37
C TYR A 351 -27.53 17.03 22.29
N ILE A 352 -28.05 16.28 23.28
CA ILE A 352 -28.93 16.84 24.32
C ILE A 352 -28.20 17.91 25.15
N GLY A 353 -26.94 17.66 25.53
CA GLY A 353 -26.11 18.64 26.23
C GLY A 353 -25.87 19.91 25.42
N TRP A 354 -25.57 19.79 24.12
CA TRP A 354 -25.42 20.94 23.22
C TRP A 354 -26.74 21.69 23.00
N ALA A 355 -27.86 20.97 22.86
CA ALA A 355 -29.18 21.59 22.72
C ALA A 355 -29.59 22.36 23.99
N ALA A 356 -29.31 21.82 25.18
CA ALA A 356 -29.55 22.49 26.44
C ALA A 356 -28.71 23.77 26.59
N LEU A 357 -27.41 23.72 26.24
CA LEU A 357 -26.54 24.90 26.24
C LEU A 357 -27.03 25.99 25.27
N ALA A 358 -27.44 25.60 24.06
CA ALA A 358 -28.01 26.53 23.08
C ALA A 358 -29.30 27.17 23.60
N ALA A 359 -30.19 26.40 24.23
CA ALA A 359 -31.42 26.92 24.81
C ALA A 359 -31.15 27.91 25.96
N ILE A 360 -30.18 27.62 26.83
CA ILE A 360 -29.75 28.53 27.90
C ILE A 360 -29.18 29.82 27.32
N ALA A 361 -28.31 29.74 26.30
CA ALA A 361 -27.73 30.91 25.66
C ALA A 361 -28.78 31.81 24.99
N VAL A 362 -29.76 31.21 24.29
CA VAL A 362 -30.88 31.95 23.68
C VAL A 362 -31.76 32.57 24.77
N GLY A 363 -32.07 31.84 25.84
CA GLY A 363 -32.83 32.36 26.98
C GLY A 363 -32.14 33.57 27.64
N ALA A 364 -30.82 33.48 27.86
CA ALA A 364 -30.03 34.57 28.41
C ALA A 364 -30.00 35.79 27.48
N LEU A 365 -29.87 35.60 26.16
CA LEU A 365 -29.93 36.68 25.17
C LEU A 365 -31.29 37.39 25.15
N ILE A 366 -32.39 36.62 25.22
CA ILE A 366 -33.75 37.18 25.28
C ILE A 366 -33.94 37.99 26.56
N TYR A 367 -33.45 37.48 27.70
CA TYR A 367 -33.52 38.16 28.99
C TYR A 367 -32.75 39.49 28.98
N VAL A 368 -31.49 39.48 28.53
CA VAL A 368 -30.66 40.70 28.39
C VAL A 368 -31.35 41.71 27.47
N ARG A 369 -31.91 41.27 26.34
CA ARG A 369 -32.62 42.16 25.41
C ARG A 369 -33.85 42.80 26.04
N ARG A 370 -34.64 42.07 26.85
CA ARG A 370 -35.80 42.63 27.55
C ARG A 370 -35.41 43.61 28.65
N SER A 371 -34.34 43.32 29.39
CA SER A 371 -33.84 44.18 30.47
C SER A 371 -33.30 45.54 30.02
N LYS A 372 -32.98 45.72 28.72
CA LYS A 372 -32.52 47.00 28.15
C LYS A 372 -33.64 47.86 27.57
N VAL A 373 -34.86 47.31 27.46
CA VAL A 373 -36.05 47.99 26.91
C VAL A 373 -37.00 48.44 28.03
N SER A 374 -36.67 48.08 29.28
CA SER A 374 -37.24 48.63 30.52
C SER A 374 -36.31 49.71 31.03
#